data_AF-A0A166B880-F1
#
_entry.id   AF-A0A166B880-F1
#
_cell.length_a   1.000
_cell.length_b   1.000
_cell.length_c   1.000
_cell.angle_alpha   90.00
_cell.angle_beta   90.00
_cell.angle_gamma   90.00
#
_symmetry.space_group_name_H-M   'P 1'
#
loop_
_entity.id
_entity.type
_entity.pdbx_description
1 polymer ?
#
loop_
_entity_poly.entity_id
_entity_poly.type
_entity_poly.pdbx_seq_one_letter_code
_entity_poly.pdbx_strand_id
1 'polypeptide(L)'
;MPDEAKWPQILNEDQKCDILKAFKHATGKSALQQFVCASCHARYPESEKREVLLDPDLLDLFHVHDHPESLATHTTQASVPTFLYSASVLSDAAAGLTILSCRDCRQALARGKLPPLAVANDLVLGSIPQELQDLTMVEEAMIARCRAKAWIVQLKQDQEEEGLPGAHRPWAQQAMRGCQERFGP
;
A
#
# COMPACT_ATOMS: atom_id res chain seq x y z
N MET A 1 -14.58 -17.41 33.58
CA MET A 1 -14.30 -15.97 33.63
C MET A 1 -12.81 -15.83 33.47
N PRO A 2 -12.30 -15.21 32.38
CA PRO A 2 -10.87 -15.03 32.22
C PRO A 2 -10.38 -14.05 33.28
N ASP A 3 -9.30 -14.43 33.96
CA ASP A 3 -8.60 -13.66 34.99
C ASP A 3 -8.52 -12.18 34.60
N GLU A 4 -8.95 -11.31 35.52
CA GLU A 4 -8.53 -9.91 35.59
C GLU A 4 -7.02 -9.87 35.86
N ALA A 5 -6.24 -10.30 34.88
CA ALA A 5 -4.79 -10.24 34.93
C ALA A 5 -4.41 -8.76 35.08
N LYS A 6 -3.98 -8.40 36.29
CA LYS A 6 -3.52 -7.08 36.74
C LYS A 6 -2.86 -6.32 35.60
N TRP A 7 -3.65 -5.48 34.96
CA TRP A 7 -3.20 -4.55 33.96
C TRP A 7 -3.04 -3.17 34.60
N PRO A 8 -1.95 -2.45 34.34
CA PRO A 8 -0.78 -2.85 33.56
C PRO A 8 0.19 -3.73 34.37
N GLN A 9 0.85 -4.67 33.68
CA GLN A 9 1.95 -5.43 34.27
C GLN A 9 3.17 -4.53 34.44
N ILE A 10 3.77 -4.55 35.62
CA ILE A 10 5.01 -3.82 35.89
C ILE A 10 6.14 -4.57 35.17
N LEU A 11 6.72 -3.93 34.17
CA LEU A 11 7.87 -4.44 33.43
C LEU A 11 9.12 -4.42 34.33
N ASN A 12 9.90 -5.49 34.31
CA ASN A 12 11.22 -5.49 34.94
C ASN A 12 12.21 -4.64 34.13
N GLU A 13 13.37 -4.31 34.72
CA GLU A 13 14.36 -3.44 34.06
C GLU A 13 14.94 -4.06 32.78
N ASP A 14 15.11 -5.38 32.73
CA ASP A 14 15.60 -6.07 31.53
C ASP A 14 14.62 -5.93 30.35
N GLN A 15 13.32 -6.14 30.60
CA GLN A 15 12.25 -5.95 29.62
C GLN A 15 12.20 -4.50 29.12
N LYS A 16 12.34 -3.52 30.03
CA LYS A 16 12.41 -2.10 29.64
C LYS A 16 13.62 -1.84 28.74
N CYS A 17 14.79 -2.36 29.11
CA CYS A 17 16.00 -2.23 28.31
C CYS A 17 15.84 -2.85 26.91
N ASP A 18 15.23 -4.03 26.81
CA ASP A 18 15.02 -4.70 25.53
C ASP A 18 14.02 -3.97 24.65
N ILE A 19 12.91 -3.48 25.22
CA ILE A 19 11.93 -2.64 24.50
C ILE A 19 12.59 -1.35 24.00
N LEU A 20 13.41 -0.69 24.84
CA LEU A 20 14.10 0.53 24.45
C LEU A 20 15.13 0.27 23.34
N LYS A 21 15.87 -0.85 23.39
CA LYS A 21 16.80 -1.24 22.33
C LYS A 21 16.04 -1.55 21.03
N ALA A 22 14.96 -2.31 21.10
CA ALA A 22 14.13 -2.64 19.96
C ALA A 22 13.54 -1.37 19.32
N PHE A 23 13.02 -0.45 20.14
CA PHE A 23 12.52 0.84 19.68
C PHE A 23 13.62 1.66 19.00
N LYS A 24 14.77 1.87 19.68
CA LYS A 24 15.90 2.62 19.11
C LYS A 24 16.40 2.01 17.80
N HIS A 25 16.40 0.69 17.69
CA HIS A 25 16.79 -0.01 16.47
C HIS A 25 15.75 0.23 15.36
N ALA A 26 14.46 0.04 15.65
CA ALA A 26 13.36 0.23 14.69
C ALA A 26 13.18 1.68 14.24
N THR A 27 13.50 2.65 15.10
CA THR A 27 13.46 4.09 14.79
C THR A 27 14.84 4.66 14.44
N GLY A 28 15.84 3.79 14.24
CA GLY A 28 17.18 4.20 13.85
C GLY A 28 17.18 4.73 12.40
N LYS A 29 18.14 5.60 12.07
CA LYS A 29 18.27 6.20 10.74
C LYS A 29 18.24 5.15 9.62
N SER A 30 18.94 4.04 9.79
CA SER A 30 19.00 2.95 8.82
C SER A 30 17.67 2.21 8.66
N ALA A 31 16.94 1.97 9.76
CA ALA A 31 15.64 1.30 9.72
C ALA A 31 14.55 2.16 9.06
N LEU A 32 14.70 3.49 9.12
CA LEU A 32 13.80 4.45 8.51
C LEU A 32 14.19 4.83 7.07
N GLN A 33 15.27 4.26 6.51
CA GLN A 33 15.58 4.49 5.10
C GLN A 33 14.48 3.89 4.23
N GLN A 34 14.12 4.62 3.18
CA GLN A 34 13.02 4.25 2.29
C GLN A 34 13.49 4.24 0.85
N PHE A 35 12.82 3.43 0.04
CA PHE A 35 12.93 3.46 -1.41
C PHE A 35 11.53 3.52 -2.03
N VAL A 36 11.45 3.89 -3.31
CA VAL A 36 10.21 3.88 -4.09
C VAL A 36 10.20 2.60 -4.93
N CYS A 37 9.09 1.88 -4.96
CA CYS A 37 8.97 0.72 -5.84
C CYS A 37 8.80 1.18 -7.30
N ALA A 38 9.60 0.64 -8.21
CA ALA A 38 9.51 0.94 -9.63
C ALA A 38 8.14 0.62 -10.24
N SER A 39 7.47 -0.44 -9.80
CA SER A 39 6.21 -0.89 -10.40
C SER A 39 4.96 -0.19 -9.84
N CYS A 40 4.86 -0.05 -8.51
CA CYS A 40 3.67 0.54 -7.86
C CYS A 40 3.85 1.98 -7.38
N HIS A 41 5.06 2.55 -7.50
CA HIS A 41 5.41 3.90 -7.09
C HIS A 41 5.20 4.21 -5.59
N ALA A 42 4.81 3.23 -4.78
CA ALA A 42 4.69 3.38 -3.34
C ALA A 42 6.06 3.33 -2.64
N ARG A 43 6.15 4.01 -1.49
CA ARG A 43 7.36 4.06 -0.65
C ARG A 43 7.37 2.91 0.35
N TYR A 44 8.50 2.22 0.45
CA TYR A 44 8.70 1.11 1.36
C TYR A 44 10.02 1.26 2.13
N PRO A 45 10.16 0.65 3.32
CA PRO A 45 11.45 0.57 4.01
C PRO A 45 12.50 -0.14 3.14
N GLU A 46 13.77 0.29 3.21
CA GLU A 46 14.86 -0.35 2.47
C GLU A 46 15.02 -1.85 2.77
N SER A 47 14.60 -2.32 3.95
CA SER A 47 14.60 -3.76 4.30
C SER A 47 13.68 -4.60 3.39
N GLU A 48 12.68 -3.98 2.75
CA GLU A 48 11.77 -4.61 1.81
C GLU A 48 12.21 -4.49 0.35
N LYS A 49 13.33 -3.79 0.08
CA LYS A 49 13.88 -3.61 -1.26
C LYS A 49 14.26 -4.95 -1.89
N ARG A 50 13.80 -5.18 -3.11
CA ARG A 50 14.15 -6.36 -3.90
C ARG A 50 14.54 -5.94 -5.30
N GLU A 51 15.66 -6.45 -5.79
CA GLU A 51 16.04 -6.30 -7.19
C GLU A 51 15.35 -7.38 -8.04
N VAL A 52 14.82 -6.96 -9.18
CA VAL A 52 14.15 -7.83 -10.15
C VAL A 52 14.72 -7.52 -11.52
N LEU A 53 15.29 -8.53 -12.17
CA LEU A 53 15.66 -8.44 -13.57
C LEU A 53 14.39 -8.57 -14.42
N LEU A 54 14.13 -7.58 -15.28
CA LEU A 54 13.05 -7.61 -16.25
C LEU A 54 13.60 -8.23 -17.54
N ASP A 55 13.14 -9.44 -17.82
CA ASP A 55 13.23 -10.01 -19.17
C ASP A 55 12.16 -9.38 -20.09
N PRO A 56 12.24 -9.58 -21.41
CA PRO A 56 11.26 -9.02 -22.34
C PRO A 56 9.81 -9.43 -22.03
N ASP A 57 9.57 -10.67 -21.61
CA ASP A 57 8.22 -11.18 -21.31
C ASP A 57 7.59 -10.46 -20.10
N LEU A 58 8.39 -10.17 -19.06
CA LEU A 58 7.94 -9.39 -17.91
C LEU A 58 7.79 -7.91 -18.24
N LEU A 59 8.56 -7.39 -19.19
CA LEU A 59 8.42 -6.01 -19.67
C LEU A 59 7.09 -5.83 -20.39
N ASP A 60 6.68 -6.82 -21.20
CA ASP A 60 5.40 -6.85 -21.90
C ASP A 60 4.20 -6.79 -20.95
N LEU A 61 4.32 -7.26 -19.71
CA LEU A 61 3.26 -7.09 -18.70
C LEU A 61 2.94 -5.62 -18.40
N PHE A 62 3.92 -4.72 -18.52
CA PHE A 62 3.75 -3.29 -18.28
C PHE A 62 3.34 -2.51 -19.53
N HIS A 63 3.27 -3.16 -20.68
CA HIS A 63 2.71 -2.57 -21.90
C HIS A 63 1.19 -2.68 -21.84
N VAL A 64 0.52 -1.55 -21.57
CA VAL A 64 -0.93 -1.45 -21.70
C VAL A 64 -1.26 -1.57 -23.18
N HIS A 65 -1.85 -2.70 -23.58
CA HIS A 65 -2.42 -2.86 -24.91
C HIS A 65 -3.59 -1.87 -25.08
N ASP A 66 -3.40 -0.92 -25.99
CA ASP A 66 -4.42 -0.17 -26.72
C ASP A 66 -5.49 0.58 -25.91
N HIS A 67 -5.12 1.73 -25.33
CA HIS A 67 -6.04 2.86 -25.28
C HIS A 67 -5.39 4.11 -25.89
N PRO A 68 -5.86 4.62 -27.05
CA PRO A 68 -5.20 5.69 -27.81
C PRO A 68 -5.28 7.09 -27.19
N GLU A 69 -5.83 7.25 -25.97
CA GLU A 69 -6.04 8.56 -25.34
C GLU A 69 -5.42 8.72 -23.94
N SER A 70 -4.78 7.70 -23.37
CA SER A 70 -4.21 7.81 -22.01
C SER A 70 -2.72 8.14 -22.05
N LEU A 71 -2.37 9.33 -21.54
CA LEU A 71 -1.03 9.81 -21.17
C LEU A 71 -0.13 10.36 -22.29
N ALA A 72 -0.62 11.40 -22.97
CA ALA A 72 0.24 12.42 -23.57
C ALA A 72 0.76 13.42 -22.51
N THR A 73 1.54 12.97 -21.53
CA THR A 73 2.39 13.86 -20.73
C THR A 73 3.49 13.06 -20.03
N HIS A 74 4.72 13.58 -20.13
CA HIS A 74 5.99 13.07 -19.59
C HIS A 74 6.81 12.15 -20.50
N THR A 75 6.98 12.60 -21.74
CA THR A 75 8.16 12.28 -22.56
C THR A 75 9.37 13.05 -22.03
N THR A 76 10.34 12.39 -21.40
CA THR A 76 11.76 12.80 -21.48
C THR A 76 12.68 11.60 -21.26
N GLN A 77 13.49 11.33 -22.30
CA GLN A 77 14.71 10.51 -22.33
C GLN A 77 14.60 8.98 -22.22
N ALA A 78 14.51 8.38 -23.41
CA ALA A 78 15.10 7.13 -23.88
C ALA A 78 15.34 5.99 -22.86
N SER A 79 14.65 4.87 -23.11
CA SER A 79 14.84 3.48 -22.64
C SER A 79 14.08 2.97 -21.42
N VAL A 80 13.34 3.81 -20.70
CA VAL A 80 12.54 3.34 -19.55
C VAL A 80 11.04 3.37 -19.88
N PRO A 81 10.29 2.27 -19.70
CA PRO A 81 8.83 2.27 -19.83
C PRO A 81 8.21 3.36 -18.95
N THR A 82 7.29 4.16 -19.51
CA THR A 82 6.60 5.26 -18.81
C THR A 82 5.91 4.82 -17.52
N PHE A 83 5.57 3.53 -17.41
CA PHE A 83 4.88 2.94 -16.26
C PHE A 83 5.81 2.48 -15.13
N LEU A 84 7.12 2.69 -15.28
CA LEU A 84 8.11 2.43 -14.24
C LEU A 84 8.66 3.74 -13.68
N TYR A 85 8.88 3.76 -12.36
CA TYR A 85 9.52 4.90 -11.71
C TYR A 85 11.02 4.92 -12.05
N SER A 86 11.42 5.87 -12.91
CA SER A 86 12.76 5.95 -13.49
C SER A 86 13.90 5.94 -12.48
N ALA A 87 13.75 6.60 -11.32
CA ALA A 87 14.79 6.62 -10.28
C ALA A 87 14.98 5.26 -9.58
N SER A 88 14.10 4.30 -9.82
CA SER A 88 14.18 2.93 -9.29
C SER A 88 14.50 1.89 -10.38
N VAL A 89 14.95 2.36 -11.53
CA VAL A 89 15.39 1.54 -12.65
C VAL A 89 16.91 1.58 -12.72
N LEU A 90 17.52 0.40 -12.64
CA LEU A 90 18.95 0.17 -12.72
C LEU A 90 19.23 -0.47 -14.08
N SER A 91 19.70 0.33 -15.04
CA SER A 91 20.09 -0.18 -16.36
C SER A 91 21.53 -0.68 -16.31
N ASP A 92 21.75 -1.96 -16.62
CA ASP A 92 23.07 -2.53 -16.84
C ASP A 92 23.25 -2.83 -18.33
N ALA A 93 24.27 -2.22 -18.94
CA ALA A 93 24.57 -2.33 -20.36
C ALA A 93 24.85 -3.77 -20.83
N ALA A 94 25.21 -4.68 -19.91
CA ALA A 94 25.53 -6.07 -20.22
C ALA A 94 24.45 -7.07 -19.78
N ALA A 95 23.64 -6.75 -18.76
CA ALA A 95 22.78 -7.71 -18.06
C ALA A 95 21.27 -7.48 -18.24
N GLY A 96 20.86 -6.37 -18.86
CA GLY A 96 19.45 -6.04 -19.08
C GLY A 96 18.91 -5.03 -18.06
N LEU A 97 17.58 -4.89 -18.03
CA LEU A 97 16.90 -3.87 -17.22
C LEU A 97 16.58 -4.43 -15.82
N THR A 98 17.25 -3.93 -14.78
CA THR A 98 16.93 -4.31 -13.39
C THR A 98 16.11 -3.22 -12.72
N ILE A 99 15.13 -3.59 -11.90
CA ILE A 99 14.29 -2.64 -11.17
C ILE A 99 14.29 -2.90 -9.67
N LEU A 100 14.08 -1.85 -8.88
CA LEU A 100 13.82 -1.95 -7.45
C LEU A 100 12.33 -2.13 -7.21
N SER A 101 11.97 -3.24 -6.58
CA SER A 101 10.59 -3.65 -6.36
C SER A 101 10.33 -3.93 -4.87
N CYS A 102 9.09 -3.73 -4.43
CA CYS A 102 8.66 -4.18 -3.11
C CYS A 102 8.41 -5.70 -3.11
N ARG A 103 8.20 -6.27 -1.92
CA ARG A 103 7.95 -7.71 -1.76
C ARG A 103 6.76 -8.18 -2.61
N ASP A 104 5.65 -7.43 -2.61
CA ASP A 104 4.42 -7.85 -3.27
C ASP A 104 4.52 -7.78 -4.79
N CYS A 105 5.11 -6.69 -5.31
CA CYS A 105 5.35 -6.55 -6.74
C CYS A 105 6.31 -7.63 -7.25
N ARG A 106 7.40 -7.92 -6.52
CA ARG A 106 8.29 -9.04 -6.87
C ARG A 106 7.56 -10.38 -6.88
N GLN A 107 6.67 -10.65 -5.92
CA GLN A 107 5.93 -11.91 -5.88
C GLN A 107 4.94 -12.05 -7.05
N ALA A 108 4.30 -10.95 -7.47
CA ALA A 108 3.44 -10.94 -8.64
C ALA A 108 4.24 -11.18 -9.94
N LEU A 109 5.36 -10.46 -10.11
CA LEU A 109 6.24 -10.60 -11.27
C LEU A 109 6.86 -12.01 -11.35
N ALA A 110 7.27 -12.59 -10.22
CA ALA A 110 7.75 -13.98 -10.18
C ALA A 110 6.70 -15.01 -10.62
N ARG A 111 5.42 -14.64 -10.66
CA ARG A 111 4.31 -15.46 -11.16
C ARG A 111 3.92 -15.10 -12.61
N GLY A 112 4.67 -14.23 -13.27
CA GLY A 112 4.35 -13.72 -14.60
C GLY A 112 3.06 -12.89 -14.64
N LYS A 113 2.73 -12.19 -13.55
CA LYS A 113 1.52 -11.36 -13.44
C LYS A 113 1.88 -9.92 -13.16
N LEU A 114 1.12 -9.00 -13.77
CA LEU A 114 1.20 -7.59 -13.45
C LEU A 114 0.77 -7.35 -11.99
N PRO A 115 1.59 -6.66 -11.16
CA PRO A 115 1.20 -6.37 -9.79
C PRO A 115 -0.12 -5.59 -9.73
N PRO A 116 -1.04 -5.88 -8.80
CA PRO A 116 -2.36 -5.26 -8.76
C PRO A 116 -2.32 -3.75 -8.51
N LEU A 117 -1.31 -3.28 -7.79
CA LEU A 117 -1.07 -1.85 -7.54
C LEU A 117 -0.04 -1.25 -8.50
N ALA A 118 0.28 -1.94 -9.60
CA ALA A 118 1.18 -1.37 -10.59
C ALA A 118 0.55 -0.12 -11.22
N VAL A 119 1.41 0.85 -11.52
CA VAL A 119 1.02 2.07 -12.22
C VAL A 119 0.40 1.77 -13.59
N ALA A 120 0.84 0.68 -14.23
CA ALA A 120 0.26 0.18 -15.47
C ALA A 120 -1.23 -0.25 -15.38
N ASN A 121 -1.81 -0.39 -14.18
CA ASN A 121 -3.26 -0.64 -14.01
C ASN A 121 -4.09 0.65 -13.96
N ASP A 122 -3.68 1.70 -14.68
CA ASP A 122 -4.33 3.02 -14.68
C ASP A 122 -4.51 3.65 -13.28
N LEU A 123 -3.58 3.35 -12.36
CA LEU A 123 -3.58 3.87 -11.00
C LEU A 123 -2.87 5.24 -10.87
N VAL A 124 -2.50 5.86 -11.99
CA VAL A 124 -1.93 7.21 -12.02
C VAL A 124 -3.00 8.23 -11.67
N LEU A 125 -2.94 8.77 -10.46
CA LEU A 125 -3.88 9.80 -10.00
C LEU A 125 -3.54 11.22 -10.49
N GLY A 126 -2.51 11.37 -11.33
CA GLY A 126 -1.99 12.65 -11.81
C GLY A 126 -0.90 13.24 -10.91
N SER A 127 -0.54 14.49 -11.16
CA SER A 127 0.46 15.21 -10.37
C SER A 127 -0.05 15.51 -8.96
N ILE A 128 0.84 15.39 -7.97
CA ILE A 128 0.55 15.81 -6.61
C ILE A 128 0.37 17.35 -6.59
N PRO A 129 -0.74 17.89 -6.04
CA PRO A 129 -0.95 19.33 -5.88
C PRO A 129 0.21 20.01 -5.15
N GLN A 130 0.52 21.26 -5.47
CA GLN A 130 1.69 21.98 -4.94
C GLN A 130 1.69 21.99 -3.40
N GLU A 131 0.52 22.11 -2.80
CA GLU A 131 0.30 22.13 -1.35
C GLU A 131 0.65 20.80 -0.66
N LEU A 132 0.77 19.71 -1.42
CA LEU A 132 0.99 18.35 -0.92
C LEU A 132 2.37 17.77 -1.32
N GLN A 133 3.22 18.53 -2.04
CA GLN A 133 4.50 18.01 -2.55
C GLN A 133 5.59 17.86 -1.47
N ASP A 134 5.58 18.72 -0.45
CA ASP A 134 6.66 18.80 0.56
C ASP A 134 6.25 18.30 1.96
N LEU A 135 5.31 17.35 2.02
CA LEU A 135 4.82 16.82 3.28
C LEU A 135 5.84 15.87 3.93
N THR A 136 6.01 16.02 5.24
CA THR A 136 6.68 15.03 6.07
C THR A 136 5.83 13.77 6.20
N MET A 137 6.46 12.61 6.47
CA MET A 137 5.75 11.34 6.69
C MET A 137 4.63 11.45 7.75
N VAL A 138 4.85 12.26 8.79
CA VAL A 138 3.85 12.48 9.84
C VAL A 138 2.63 13.23 9.29
N GLU A 139 2.86 14.24 8.44
CA GLU A 139 1.78 15.00 7.80
C GLU A 139 1.01 14.14 6.78
N GLU A 140 1.71 13.39 5.93
CA GLU A 140 1.09 12.42 5.01
C GLU A 140 0.20 11.42 5.76
N ALA A 141 0.71 10.86 6.87
CA ALA A 141 -0.05 9.92 7.70
C ALA A 141 -1.27 10.57 8.36
N MET A 142 -1.14 11.82 8.82
CA MET A 142 -2.27 12.57 9.37
C MET A 142 -3.33 12.86 8.30
N ILE A 143 -2.93 13.29 7.10
CA ILE A 143 -3.84 13.55 5.98
C ILE A 143 -4.54 12.26 5.56
N ALA A 144 -3.81 11.15 5.43
CA ALA A 144 -4.38 9.85 5.10
C ALA A 144 -5.44 9.41 6.13
N ARG A 145 -5.15 9.59 7.43
CA ARG A 145 -6.09 9.29 8.52
C ARG A 145 -7.31 10.20 8.50
N CYS A 146 -7.13 11.50 8.26
CA CYS A 146 -8.23 12.46 8.15
C CYS A 146 -9.11 12.16 6.93
N ARG A 147 -8.52 11.83 5.78
CA ARG A 147 -9.23 11.44 4.56
C ARG A 147 -10.06 10.19 4.77
N ALA A 148 -9.48 9.15 5.39
CA ALA A 148 -10.21 7.93 5.73
C ALA A 148 -11.42 8.24 6.63
N LYS A 149 -11.28 9.13 7.62
CA LYS A 149 -12.39 9.55 8.48
C LYS A 149 -13.45 10.39 7.76
N ALA A 150 -13.03 11.32 6.90
CA ALA A 150 -13.94 12.20 6.17
C ALA A 150 -14.77 11.43 5.12
N TRP A 151 -14.24 10.32 4.60
CA TRP A 151 -14.90 9.50 3.58
C TRP A 151 -15.69 8.32 4.17
N ILE A 152 -15.66 8.09 5.48
CA ILE A 152 -16.65 7.23 6.15
C ILE A 152 -17.95 8.03 6.21
N VAL A 153 -18.68 8.04 5.09
CA VAL A 153 -20.08 8.46 5.07
C VAL A 153 -20.89 7.36 5.71
N GLN A 154 -21.52 7.67 6.84
CA GLN A 154 -22.50 6.79 7.44
C GLN A 154 -23.65 6.68 6.43
N LEU A 155 -23.77 5.54 5.73
CA LEU A 155 -24.93 5.23 4.90
C LEU A 155 -26.14 5.13 5.82
N LYS A 156 -26.74 6.27 6.17
CA LYS A 156 -28.07 6.29 6.77
C LYS A 156 -28.99 5.85 5.65
N GLN A 157 -29.62 4.68 5.82
CA GLN A 157 -30.84 4.41 5.10
C GLN A 157 -31.82 5.51 5.53
N ASP A 158 -32.09 6.46 4.64
CA ASP A 158 -33.24 7.33 4.76
C ASP A 158 -34.48 6.42 4.66
N GLN A 159 -34.87 5.83 5.78
CA GLN A 159 -36.23 5.38 5.94
C GLN A 159 -37.00 6.61 6.39
N GLU A 160 -37.66 7.27 5.44
CA GLU A 160 -38.91 7.95 5.71
C GLU A 160 -39.87 6.89 6.29
N GLU A 161 -39.75 6.59 7.58
CA GLU A 161 -40.76 5.86 8.34
C GLU A 161 -41.88 6.85 8.69
N GLU A 162 -42.77 7.11 7.73
CA GLU A 162 -44.16 7.38 8.11
C GLU A 162 -44.77 6.08 8.64
N GLY A 163 -44.64 5.90 9.96
CA GLY A 163 -45.53 5.09 10.79
C GLY A 163 -45.40 3.57 10.66
N LEU A 164 -44.88 2.93 11.71
CA LEU A 164 -45.58 1.87 12.48
C LEU A 164 -44.65 1.35 13.60
N PRO A 165 -45.11 1.25 14.86
CA PRO A 165 -44.28 0.78 15.96
C PRO A 165 -44.23 -0.75 15.99
N GLY A 166 -43.02 -1.32 15.99
CA GLY A 166 -42.79 -2.66 16.55
C GLY A 166 -42.41 -3.81 15.61
N ALA A 167 -41.64 -3.58 14.54
CA ALA A 167 -41.07 -4.69 13.76
C ALA A 167 -39.57 -4.89 14.03
N HIS A 168 -39.26 -5.83 14.92
CA HIS A 168 -37.93 -6.41 15.12
C HIS A 168 -37.42 -7.03 13.81
N ARG A 169 -36.41 -6.46 13.15
CA ARG A 169 -35.93 -6.91 11.83
C ARG A 169 -34.82 -7.97 11.97
N PRO A 170 -35.04 -9.26 11.61
CA PRO A 170 -34.07 -10.35 11.84
C PRO A 170 -32.86 -10.35 10.90
N TRP A 171 -32.88 -9.56 9.82
CA TRP A 171 -31.85 -9.62 8.77
C TRP A 171 -30.55 -8.86 9.12
N ALA A 172 -30.59 -7.94 10.08
CA ALA A 172 -29.41 -7.20 10.54
C ALA A 172 -28.36 -8.10 11.23
N GLN A 173 -28.75 -9.31 11.66
CA GLN A 173 -27.82 -10.28 12.25
C GLN A 173 -27.10 -11.16 11.22
N GLN A 174 -27.49 -11.12 9.94
CA GLN A 174 -26.93 -12.02 8.91
C GLN A 174 -25.77 -11.39 8.13
N ALA A 175 -25.67 -10.06 8.09
CA ALA A 175 -24.57 -9.34 7.43
C ALA A 175 -23.22 -9.42 8.19
N MET A 176 -23.21 -9.85 9.46
CA MET A 176 -22.00 -10.01 10.28
C MET A 176 -21.55 -11.47 10.48
N ARG A 177 -22.24 -12.46 9.88
CA ARG A 177 -21.81 -13.88 9.93
C ARG A 177 -21.01 -14.32 8.71
N GLY A 178 -21.06 -13.57 7.61
CA GLY A 178 -20.32 -13.90 6.37
C GLY A 178 -18.80 -13.66 6.41
N CYS A 179 -18.26 -13.03 7.47
CA CYS A 179 -16.81 -12.82 7.64
C CYS A 179 -16.12 -13.90 8.48
N GLN A 180 -16.85 -14.89 9.01
CA GLN A 180 -16.27 -15.90 9.92
C GLN A 180 -16.07 -17.29 9.28
N GLU A 181 -16.52 -17.51 8.05
CA GLU A 181 -16.42 -18.82 7.37
C GLU A 181 -15.30 -18.89 6.31
N ARG A 182 -14.35 -17.93 6.29
CA ARG A 182 -13.23 -17.96 5.34
C ARG A 182 -11.85 -18.14 5.98
N PHE A 183 -11.79 -18.67 7.20
CA PHE A 183 -10.55 -19.20 7.82
C PHE A 183 -10.83 -20.35 8.81
N GLY A 184 -10.65 -21.59 8.32
CA GLY A 184 -10.22 -22.76 9.10
C GLY A 184 -11.11 -24.01 9.00
N PRO A 185 -10.56 -25.23 9.12
CA PRO A 185 -9.15 -25.63 9.06
C PRO A 185 -8.65 -25.93 7.63
#